data_AF-A0A9E6AAG3-F1
#
_entry.id   AF-A0A9E6AAG3-F1
#
_cell.length_a   1.000
_cell.length_b   1.000
_cell.length_c   1.000
_cell.angle_alpha   90.00
_cell.angle_beta   90.00
_cell.angle_gamma   90.00
#
_symmetry.space_group_name_H-M   'P 1'
#
loop_
_entity.id
_entity.type
_entity.pdbx_description
1 polymer ?
#
loop_
_entity_poly.entity_id
_entity_poly.type
_entity_poly.pdbx_seq_one_letter_code
_entity_poly.pdbx_strand_id
1 'polypeptide(L)'
;MLNRTYLTKSIYGLTFWVVCLLAPPTLAQSVSFSVVGAGEQLTTDLKDASETHRLVLEGTSDPNMLMAAAHADFTTLLGVLYKNARYGPRINLRVNGRPLASYSPFSTPSRITQIDIAISAGPEFAFGRVAAGPLASQTELPEGFSSGQAAKSTVVQDAALAAVEGWRDQGYAFADVRTQTISADHRTARLNAELDIETGPILRFAQLTVSGSEGVRPDRIREIAGLPTGATYSPAAMKRAGARLRNTGAFSSVTLQHSESANSDGTLDVTAQLSDAPLRRFGAGAEVESDKGLQFGAFWTHRNLLGGAENLRIDGKIEEVGGIQSGVDFSLSANFRRPGTFAPDIDLIARLALERDDGVSSLSNSFSAYLGLERQIANDLTGELGIDFMLEERDLRPGRDAFRVLSFPSVIGLDTRDDLLNPADGALARLELRPYLGGLDAGSGLRAFADLRGYHAISSNIILAGRLQFGSVAGSSISATPSDYLFLSGGSGTVRGQPYQNLGTSASGSFTGGRSFLAASLEARLDVTDSISLVGFYDQGFVGPDSMPSAAGSSHSGYGLGARYLTAIGPIRLDVGLPAQGATGPKVYLGIGQAF
;
A
#
# COMPACT_ATOMS: atom_id res chain seq x y z
N MET A 1 -0.06 -28.92 60.77
CA MET A 1 -0.68 -30.15 61.32
C MET A 1 -1.97 -30.40 60.53
N LEU A 2 -1.95 -31.14 59.42
CA LEU A 2 -1.92 -32.61 59.25
C LEU A 2 -3.24 -33.33 59.56
N ASN A 3 -3.94 -33.73 58.49
CA ASN A 3 -4.69 -34.98 58.29
C ASN A 3 -5.47 -34.83 56.95
N ARG A 4 -5.59 -35.77 56.00
CA ARG A 4 -5.39 -37.24 55.90
C ARG A 4 -5.17 -37.56 54.39
N THR A 5 -4.14 -38.28 53.98
CA THR A 5 -4.00 -39.76 53.81
C THR A 5 -4.77 -40.39 52.63
N TYR A 6 -3.99 -40.91 51.68
CA TYR A 6 -4.33 -41.85 50.61
C TYR A 6 -4.55 -43.28 51.14
N LEU A 7 -5.42 -44.06 50.50
CA LEU A 7 -5.16 -45.43 49.97
C LEU A 7 -6.47 -46.06 49.44
N THR A 8 -6.49 -46.58 48.21
CA THR A 8 -6.76 -48.01 47.87
C THR A 8 -6.80 -48.25 46.36
N LYS A 9 -6.17 -49.36 45.95
CA LYS A 9 -6.23 -50.01 44.63
C LYS A 9 -7.35 -51.06 44.63
N SER A 10 -8.13 -51.19 43.55
CA SER A 10 -8.77 -52.43 43.03
C SER A 10 -9.42 -52.12 41.67
N ILE A 11 -8.92 -52.58 40.52
CA ILE A 11 -9.26 -53.83 39.79
C ILE A 11 -10.77 -54.06 39.59
N TYR A 12 -11.25 -53.80 38.37
CA TYR A 12 -12.18 -54.54 37.48
C TYR A 12 -12.00 -53.88 36.09
N GLY A 13 -11.70 -54.52 34.96
CA GLY A 13 -12.12 -55.81 34.44
C GLY A 13 -13.02 -55.55 33.21
N LEU A 14 -12.44 -55.68 32.00
CA LEU A 14 -13.05 -56.09 30.70
C LEU A 14 -14.59 -55.97 30.58
N THR A 15 -15.24 -55.36 29.58
CA THR A 15 -15.08 -55.46 28.11
C THR A 15 -16.23 -54.63 27.50
N PHE A 16 -16.02 -53.83 26.45
CA PHE A 16 -17.03 -53.63 25.39
C PHE A 16 -16.39 -52.99 24.14
N TRP A 17 -16.29 -53.81 23.07
CA TRP A 17 -16.34 -53.48 21.62
C TRP A 17 -15.44 -52.34 21.10
N VAL A 18 -14.30 -52.63 20.43
CA VAL A 18 -14.19 -53.00 19.00
C VAL A 18 -15.34 -52.45 18.17
N VAL A 19 -15.19 -51.21 17.67
CA VAL A 19 -15.32 -50.81 16.25
C VAL A 19 -14.74 -49.39 16.16
N CYS A 20 -13.51 -49.26 15.67
CA CYS A 20 -13.13 -48.12 14.84
C CYS A 20 -12.11 -48.63 13.82
N LEU A 21 -12.68 -48.83 12.63
CA LEU A 21 -12.08 -49.07 11.34
C LEU A 21 -10.56 -48.90 11.26
N LEU A 22 -9.93 -49.99 10.85
CA LEU A 22 -8.84 -50.01 9.87
C LEU A 22 -9.05 -48.91 8.82
N ALA A 23 -8.49 -47.72 9.05
CA ALA A 23 -8.10 -46.89 7.93
C ALA A 23 -7.01 -47.70 7.19
N PRO A 24 -7.16 -47.99 5.88
CA PRO A 24 -6.06 -48.55 5.12
C PRO A 24 -4.85 -47.61 5.32
N PRO A 25 -3.61 -48.12 5.41
CA PRO A 25 -2.45 -47.25 5.40
C PRO A 25 -2.55 -46.39 4.15
N THR A 26 -2.82 -45.10 4.34
CA THR A 26 -2.58 -44.10 3.31
C THR A 26 -1.08 -44.14 3.08
N LEU A 27 -0.67 -44.85 2.04
CA LEU A 27 0.71 -44.84 1.57
C LEU A 27 1.03 -43.37 1.26
N ALA A 28 1.83 -42.75 2.14
CA ALA A 28 2.25 -41.38 1.95
C ALA A 28 3.00 -41.28 0.62
N GLN A 29 2.56 -40.36 -0.23
CA GLN A 29 3.35 -39.98 -1.39
C GLN A 29 4.62 -39.30 -0.92
N SER A 30 5.75 -39.69 -1.50
CA SER A 30 7.03 -39.09 -1.20
C SER A 30 7.61 -38.39 -2.42
N VAL A 31 8.21 -37.23 -2.19
CA VAL A 31 9.06 -36.57 -3.16
C VAL A 31 10.49 -36.65 -2.65
N SER A 32 11.39 -37.19 -3.47
CA SER A 32 12.83 -37.12 -3.19
C SER A 32 13.43 -36.00 -4.03
N PHE A 33 14.12 -35.07 -3.38
CA PHE A 33 14.71 -33.92 -4.04
C PHE A 33 16.21 -33.90 -3.73
N SER A 34 17.03 -34.16 -4.74
CA SER A 34 18.49 -34.22 -4.60
C SER A 34 19.16 -33.26 -5.57
N VAL A 35 20.05 -32.42 -5.05
CA VAL A 35 20.79 -31.44 -5.84
C VAL A 35 22.28 -31.63 -5.60
N VAL A 36 23.05 -31.75 -6.67
CA VAL A 36 24.51 -31.90 -6.63
C VAL A 36 25.17 -30.78 -7.43
N GLY A 37 26.23 -30.19 -6.87
CA GLY A 37 26.98 -29.10 -7.51
C GLY A 37 26.34 -27.71 -7.36
N ALA A 38 25.43 -27.55 -6.40
CA ALA A 38 24.81 -26.29 -6.02
C ALA A 38 25.09 -25.98 -4.54
N GLY A 39 25.15 -24.69 -4.19
CA GLY A 39 25.18 -24.26 -2.79
C GLY A 39 23.82 -24.43 -2.11
N GLU A 40 23.77 -24.17 -0.80
CA GLU A 40 22.54 -24.29 -0.01
C GLU A 40 21.43 -23.36 -0.54
N GLN A 41 21.76 -22.10 -0.83
CA GLN A 41 20.79 -21.13 -1.36
C GLN A 41 20.13 -21.61 -2.67
N LEU A 42 20.94 -21.99 -3.67
CA LEU A 42 20.42 -22.48 -4.95
C LEU A 42 19.60 -23.78 -4.79
N THR A 43 19.96 -24.61 -3.80
CA THR A 43 19.18 -25.82 -3.50
C THR A 43 17.80 -25.46 -2.95
N THR A 44 17.73 -24.46 -2.07
CA THR A 44 16.47 -23.93 -1.54
C THR A 44 15.64 -23.30 -2.66
N ASP A 45 16.22 -22.42 -3.48
CA ASP A 45 15.53 -21.77 -4.61
C ASP A 45 14.92 -22.81 -5.58
N LEU A 46 15.62 -23.93 -5.81
CA LEU A 46 15.12 -25.02 -6.66
C LEU A 46 13.96 -25.80 -6.02
N LYS A 47 13.99 -26.01 -4.70
CA LYS A 47 12.89 -26.67 -3.99
C LYS A 47 11.65 -25.79 -3.93
N ASP A 48 11.84 -24.50 -3.68
CA ASP A 48 10.76 -23.52 -3.57
C ASP A 48 10.08 -23.29 -4.92
N ALA A 49 10.85 -23.36 -6.02
CA ALA A 49 10.32 -23.25 -7.38
C ALA A 49 9.65 -24.53 -7.89
N SER A 50 9.81 -25.69 -7.23
CA SER A 50 9.20 -26.95 -7.66
C SER A 50 7.76 -27.07 -7.17
N GLU A 51 6.83 -27.03 -8.13
CA GLU A 51 5.40 -27.21 -7.85
C GLU A 51 5.12 -28.63 -7.35
N THR A 52 5.84 -29.63 -7.87
CA THR A 52 5.72 -31.01 -7.40
C THR A 52 6.10 -31.12 -5.92
N HIS A 53 7.21 -30.49 -5.51
CA HIS A 53 7.66 -30.49 -4.13
C HIS A 53 6.62 -29.83 -3.21
N ARG A 54 6.07 -28.68 -3.63
CA ARG A 54 5.00 -27.98 -2.90
C ARG A 54 3.73 -28.83 -2.75
N LEU A 55 3.21 -29.39 -3.84
CA LEU A 55 1.96 -30.17 -3.82
C LEU A 55 2.06 -31.43 -2.96
N VAL A 56 3.21 -32.12 -2.96
CA VAL A 56 3.42 -33.29 -2.11
C VAL A 56 3.51 -32.90 -0.63
N LEU A 57 4.15 -31.77 -0.30
CA LEU A 57 4.18 -31.25 1.08
C LEU A 57 2.77 -30.85 1.58
N GLU A 58 1.91 -30.37 0.68
CA GLU A 58 0.50 -30.04 0.96
C GLU A 58 -0.41 -31.29 1.04
N GLY A 59 0.13 -32.49 0.81
CA GLY A 59 -0.62 -33.75 0.87
C GLY A 59 -1.51 -34.02 -0.34
N THR A 60 -1.28 -33.35 -1.47
CA THR A 60 -2.00 -33.60 -2.73
C THR A 60 -1.73 -35.01 -3.20
N SER A 61 -2.79 -35.77 -3.54
CA SER A 61 -2.67 -37.16 -4.01
C SER A 61 -3.22 -37.43 -5.41
N ASP A 62 -3.76 -36.41 -6.09
CA ASP A 62 -4.27 -36.52 -7.45
C ASP A 62 -3.13 -36.80 -8.44
N PRO A 63 -3.10 -37.98 -9.09
CA PRO A 63 -2.06 -38.32 -10.05
C PRO A 63 -1.97 -37.34 -11.22
N ASN A 64 -3.09 -36.80 -11.71
CA ASN A 64 -3.08 -35.90 -12.86
C ASN A 64 -2.44 -34.55 -12.52
N MET A 65 -2.75 -34.03 -11.33
CA MET A 65 -2.19 -32.76 -10.85
C MET A 65 -0.68 -32.88 -10.62
N LEU A 66 -0.24 -33.95 -9.97
CA LEU A 66 1.19 -34.24 -9.77
C LEU A 66 1.93 -34.48 -11.08
N MET A 67 1.27 -35.10 -12.06
CA MET A 67 1.87 -35.34 -13.36
C MET A 67 2.06 -34.03 -14.14
N ALA A 68 1.04 -33.16 -14.12
CA ALA A 68 1.12 -31.83 -14.71
C ALA A 68 2.22 -30.99 -14.04
N ALA A 69 2.29 -31.00 -12.71
CA ALA A 69 3.34 -30.30 -11.95
C ALA A 69 4.75 -30.82 -12.30
N ALA A 70 4.94 -32.15 -12.37
CA ALA A 70 6.23 -32.73 -12.73
C ALA A 70 6.67 -32.36 -14.17
N HIS A 71 5.72 -32.25 -15.10
CA HIS A 71 6.02 -31.77 -16.45
C HIS A 71 6.40 -30.28 -16.48
N ALA A 72 5.70 -29.44 -15.72
CA ALA A 72 6.00 -28.01 -15.60
C ALA A 72 7.37 -27.76 -14.94
N ASP A 73 7.70 -28.54 -13.90
CA ASP A 73 8.90 -28.40 -13.09
C ASP A 73 10.19 -28.46 -13.92
N PHE A 74 10.23 -29.23 -15.00
CA PHE A 74 11.42 -29.26 -15.86
C PHE A 74 11.79 -27.86 -16.35
N THR A 75 10.82 -27.12 -16.89
CA THR A 75 11.06 -25.76 -17.40
C THR A 75 11.33 -24.75 -16.29
N THR A 76 10.60 -24.86 -15.17
CA THR A 76 10.77 -23.98 -14.01
C THR A 76 12.17 -24.13 -13.39
N LEU A 77 12.59 -25.37 -13.10
CA LEU A 77 13.90 -25.67 -12.52
C LEU A 77 15.04 -25.29 -13.47
N LEU A 78 14.88 -25.52 -14.77
CA LEU A 78 15.84 -25.07 -15.77
C LEU A 78 15.97 -23.54 -15.78
N GLY A 79 14.86 -22.83 -15.64
CA GLY A 79 14.83 -21.37 -15.48
C GLY A 79 15.62 -20.90 -14.27
N VAL A 80 15.41 -21.50 -13.09
CA VAL A 80 16.17 -21.19 -11.86
C VAL A 80 17.68 -21.42 -12.05
N LEU A 81 18.06 -22.49 -12.74
CA LEU A 81 19.46 -22.80 -13.04
C LEU A 81 20.08 -21.77 -13.99
N TYR A 82 19.36 -21.34 -15.03
CA TYR A 82 19.82 -20.28 -15.93
C TYR A 82 19.96 -18.92 -15.24
N LYS A 83 19.05 -18.59 -14.30
CA LYS A 83 19.18 -17.39 -13.45
C LYS A 83 20.44 -17.43 -12.58
N ASN A 84 20.95 -18.62 -12.29
CA ASN A 84 22.17 -18.87 -11.52
C ASN A 84 23.38 -19.27 -12.40
N ALA A 85 23.34 -18.90 -13.69
CA ALA A 85 24.43 -19.12 -14.65
C ALA A 85 24.82 -20.60 -14.88
N ARG A 86 23.88 -21.53 -14.68
CA ARG A 86 24.09 -22.98 -14.88
C ARG A 86 23.43 -23.44 -16.17
N TYR A 87 24.18 -23.46 -17.27
CA TYR A 87 23.63 -23.81 -18.60
C TYR A 87 23.82 -25.26 -19.04
N GLY A 88 24.59 -26.06 -18.30
CA GLY A 88 24.76 -27.49 -18.54
C GLY A 88 24.18 -28.41 -17.46
N PRO A 89 22.99 -28.15 -16.89
CA PRO A 89 22.47 -29.01 -15.84
C PRO A 89 21.96 -30.33 -16.40
N ARG A 90 21.89 -31.35 -15.55
CA ARG A 90 21.16 -32.59 -15.79
C ARG A 90 20.01 -32.68 -14.80
N ILE A 91 18.79 -32.62 -15.30
CA ILE A 91 17.57 -32.74 -14.51
C ILE A 91 16.93 -34.09 -14.84
N ASN A 92 16.89 -34.99 -13.87
CA ASN A 92 16.27 -36.29 -13.98
C ASN A 92 15.02 -36.33 -13.11
N LEU A 93 13.85 -36.34 -13.75
CA LEU A 93 12.57 -36.58 -13.07
C LEU A 93 12.13 -38.02 -13.30
N ARG A 94 11.75 -38.71 -12.22
CA ARG A 94 11.17 -40.06 -12.27
C ARG A 94 9.86 -40.10 -11.49
N VAL A 95 8.86 -40.76 -12.05
CA VAL A 95 7.60 -41.06 -11.37
C VAL A 95 7.52 -42.56 -11.18
N ASN A 96 7.30 -43.02 -9.96
CA ASN A 96 7.31 -44.44 -9.58
C ASN A 96 8.55 -45.19 -10.14
N GLY A 97 9.72 -44.56 -10.08
CA GLY A 97 10.99 -45.12 -10.57
C GLY A 97 11.18 -45.11 -12.09
N ARG A 98 10.20 -44.67 -12.89
CA ARG A 98 10.32 -44.58 -14.36
C ARG A 98 10.59 -43.13 -14.79
N PRO A 99 11.47 -42.89 -15.78
CA PRO A 99 11.71 -41.54 -16.29
C PRO A 99 10.42 -40.85 -16.72
N LEU A 100 10.28 -39.58 -16.36
CA LEU A 100 9.14 -38.74 -16.73
C LEU A 100 8.85 -38.80 -18.24
N ALA A 101 9.89 -38.70 -19.06
CA ALA A 101 9.81 -38.76 -20.52
C ALA A 101 9.28 -40.09 -21.10
N SER A 102 9.18 -41.16 -20.28
CA SER A 102 8.62 -42.45 -20.71
C SER A 102 7.09 -42.53 -20.58
N TYR A 103 6.47 -41.57 -19.91
CA TYR A 103 5.01 -41.49 -19.80
C TYR A 103 4.43 -40.79 -21.02
N SER A 104 3.30 -41.31 -21.54
CA SER A 104 2.55 -40.60 -22.57
C SER A 104 1.84 -39.39 -21.94
N PRO A 105 1.84 -38.22 -22.60
CA PRO A 105 1.11 -37.03 -22.13
C PRO A 105 -0.40 -37.26 -21.92
N PHE A 106 -0.95 -38.35 -22.47
CA PHE A 106 -2.36 -38.71 -22.38
C PHE A 106 -2.63 -39.91 -21.47
N SER A 107 -1.61 -40.45 -20.79
CA SER A 107 -1.77 -41.60 -19.90
C SER A 107 -1.08 -41.36 -18.56
N THR A 108 -1.86 -40.89 -17.59
CA THR A 108 -1.41 -40.75 -16.21
C THR A 108 -1.52 -42.10 -15.50
N PRO A 109 -0.54 -42.51 -14.68
CA PRO A 109 -0.70 -43.64 -13.79
C PRO A 109 -1.91 -43.47 -12.89
N SER A 110 -2.65 -44.55 -12.64
CA SER A 110 -3.77 -44.54 -11.69
C SER A 110 -3.36 -44.23 -10.25
N ARG A 111 -2.06 -44.36 -9.93
CA ARG A 111 -1.47 -44.01 -8.64
C ARG A 111 -0.02 -43.58 -8.82
N ILE A 112 0.34 -42.47 -8.18
CA ILE A 112 1.72 -42.03 -7.98
C ILE A 112 2.05 -42.25 -6.50
N THR A 113 3.18 -42.89 -6.21
CA THR A 113 3.66 -43.15 -4.84
C THR A 113 4.97 -42.44 -4.56
N GLN A 114 5.79 -42.21 -5.58
CA GLN A 114 7.10 -41.60 -5.44
C GLN A 114 7.42 -40.74 -6.66
N ILE A 115 7.93 -39.54 -6.42
CA ILE A 115 8.52 -38.68 -7.46
C ILE A 115 9.95 -38.35 -7.06
N ASP A 116 10.91 -38.67 -7.92
CA ASP A 116 12.32 -38.36 -7.70
C ASP A 116 12.75 -37.24 -8.63
N ILE A 117 13.23 -36.14 -8.05
CA ILE A 117 13.82 -35.00 -8.74
C ILE A 117 15.30 -34.98 -8.38
N ALA A 118 16.14 -35.39 -9.33
CA ALA A 118 17.59 -35.41 -9.19
C ALA A 118 18.24 -34.41 -10.14
N ILE A 119 18.91 -33.42 -9.58
CA ILE A 119 19.50 -32.30 -10.30
C ILE A 119 21.02 -32.33 -10.11
N SER A 120 21.75 -32.34 -11.22
CA SER A 120 23.16 -31.97 -11.25
C SER A 120 23.28 -30.61 -11.89
N ALA A 121 23.64 -29.59 -11.12
CA ALA A 121 23.62 -28.20 -11.58
C ALA A 121 24.71 -27.93 -12.65
N GLY A 122 25.82 -28.66 -12.62
CA GLY A 122 26.96 -28.41 -13.50
C GLY A 122 27.78 -27.16 -13.09
N PRO A 123 28.79 -26.78 -13.88
CA PRO A 123 29.63 -25.61 -13.59
C PRO A 123 28.88 -24.31 -13.81
N GLU A 124 29.36 -23.24 -13.18
CA GLU A 124 28.92 -21.87 -13.45
C GLU A 124 29.54 -21.38 -14.75
N PHE A 125 28.73 -20.74 -15.58
CA PHE A 125 29.19 -20.14 -16.81
C PHE A 125 29.53 -18.68 -16.57
N ALA A 126 30.65 -18.25 -17.11
CA ALA A 126 30.97 -16.83 -17.22
C ALA A 126 30.60 -16.31 -18.61
N PHE A 127 30.29 -15.02 -18.74
CA PHE A 127 30.14 -14.41 -20.04
C PHE A 127 31.45 -14.51 -20.83
N GLY A 128 31.34 -14.92 -22.08
CA GLY A 128 32.41 -14.89 -23.07
C GLY A 128 32.35 -13.56 -23.83
N ARG A 129 31.94 -13.63 -25.09
CA ARG A 129 31.66 -12.46 -25.93
C ARG A 129 30.26 -11.94 -25.62
N VAL A 130 30.18 -10.66 -25.24
CA VAL A 130 28.91 -9.96 -25.03
C VAL A 130 28.86 -8.72 -25.89
N ALA A 131 27.73 -8.48 -26.53
CA ALA A 131 27.48 -7.28 -27.31
C ALA A 131 25.99 -6.98 -27.31
N ALA A 132 25.62 -5.71 -27.18
CA ALA A 132 24.27 -5.24 -27.44
C ALA A 132 24.37 -3.94 -28.21
N GLY A 133 23.67 -3.82 -29.33
CA GLY A 133 23.71 -2.58 -30.09
C GLY A 133 22.86 -2.56 -31.36
N PRO A 134 22.72 -1.38 -31.98
CA PRO A 134 23.20 -0.08 -31.48
C PRO A 134 22.51 0.35 -30.18
N LEU A 135 23.19 1.13 -29.34
CA LEU A 135 22.65 1.66 -28.09
C LEU A 135 22.34 3.16 -28.25
N ALA A 136 21.29 3.62 -27.57
CA ALA A 136 20.96 5.03 -27.54
C ALA A 136 22.02 5.81 -26.72
N SER A 137 22.08 7.13 -26.92
CA SER A 137 22.98 7.96 -26.12
C SER A 137 22.63 7.84 -24.64
N GLN A 138 23.62 7.69 -23.76
CA GLN A 138 23.44 7.53 -22.31
C GLN A 138 22.74 6.23 -21.87
N THR A 139 22.53 5.26 -22.77
CA THR A 139 22.07 3.93 -22.37
C THR A 139 23.20 3.19 -21.64
N GLU A 140 22.97 2.90 -20.37
CA GLU A 140 23.85 2.05 -19.55
C GLU A 140 23.29 0.63 -19.51
N LEU A 141 24.13 -0.34 -19.87
CA LEU A 141 23.79 -1.75 -19.69
C LEU A 141 24.13 -2.17 -18.24
N PRO A 142 23.48 -3.21 -17.70
CA PRO A 142 23.83 -3.76 -16.40
C PRO A 142 25.33 -4.08 -16.32
N GLU A 143 26.02 -3.68 -15.25
CA GLU A 143 27.46 -3.92 -15.08
C GLU A 143 27.84 -5.41 -15.21
N GLY A 144 26.94 -6.30 -14.82
CA GLY A 144 27.10 -7.74 -14.94
C GLY A 144 27.11 -8.26 -16.39
N PHE A 145 26.62 -7.49 -17.37
CA PHE A 145 26.63 -7.86 -18.79
C PHE A 145 28.00 -7.56 -19.42
N SER A 146 29.04 -8.20 -18.88
CA SER A 146 30.43 -7.98 -19.25
C SER A 146 31.20 -9.30 -19.29
N SER A 147 32.21 -9.38 -20.15
CA SER A 147 33.05 -10.58 -20.29
C SER A 147 33.69 -10.96 -18.96
N GLY A 148 33.61 -12.24 -18.59
CA GLY A 148 34.16 -12.76 -17.34
C GLY A 148 33.23 -12.71 -16.13
N GLN A 149 32.14 -11.95 -16.17
CA GLN A 149 31.11 -11.95 -15.12
C GLN A 149 30.25 -13.22 -15.18
N ALA A 150 29.56 -13.56 -14.09
CA ALA A 150 28.63 -14.69 -14.05
C ALA A 150 27.51 -14.48 -15.09
N ALA A 151 27.33 -15.45 -15.98
CA ALA A 151 26.37 -15.37 -17.08
C ALA A 151 24.95 -15.66 -16.60
N LYS A 152 24.36 -14.78 -15.79
CA LYS A 152 22.98 -14.99 -15.33
C LYS A 152 22.00 -14.64 -16.45
N SER A 153 20.96 -15.45 -16.66
CA SER A 153 19.95 -15.15 -17.69
C SER A 153 19.18 -13.86 -17.43
N THR A 154 19.00 -13.47 -16.16
CA THR A 154 18.41 -12.18 -15.79
C THR A 154 19.24 -11.02 -16.32
N VAL A 155 20.58 -11.10 -16.23
CA VAL A 155 21.47 -10.05 -16.73
C VAL A 155 21.35 -9.87 -18.25
N VAL A 156 21.13 -10.95 -19.01
CA VAL A 156 20.86 -10.86 -20.45
C VAL A 156 19.52 -10.18 -20.73
N GLN A 157 18.49 -10.53 -19.95
CA GLN A 157 17.15 -9.94 -20.07
C GLN A 157 17.18 -8.45 -19.70
N ASP A 158 17.86 -8.09 -18.62
CA ASP A 158 18.03 -6.71 -18.15
C ASP A 158 18.81 -5.89 -19.17
N ALA A 159 19.85 -6.46 -19.81
CA ALA A 159 20.60 -5.80 -20.86
C ALA A 159 19.76 -5.56 -22.12
N ALA A 160 18.96 -6.55 -22.55
CA ALA A 160 18.04 -6.39 -23.67
C ALA A 160 16.98 -5.31 -23.38
N LEU A 161 16.41 -5.33 -22.17
CA LEU A 161 15.43 -4.35 -21.72
C LEU A 161 16.03 -2.94 -21.70
N ALA A 162 17.19 -2.75 -21.07
CA ALA A 162 17.87 -1.46 -21.00
C ALA A 162 18.23 -0.92 -22.40
N ALA A 163 18.69 -1.79 -23.30
CA ALA A 163 18.99 -1.41 -24.68
C ALA A 163 17.75 -0.92 -25.44
N VAL A 164 16.61 -1.62 -25.30
CA VAL A 164 15.35 -1.26 -25.95
C VAL A 164 14.75 0.00 -25.32
N GLU A 165 14.67 0.07 -23.99
CA GLU A 165 14.10 1.20 -23.26
C GLU A 165 14.90 2.48 -23.50
N GLY A 166 16.23 2.41 -23.57
CA GLY A 166 17.08 3.55 -23.89
C GLY A 166 16.71 4.22 -25.22
N TRP A 167 16.34 3.43 -26.23
CA TRP A 167 15.82 3.98 -27.49
C TRP A 167 14.38 4.48 -27.36
N ARG A 168 13.49 3.72 -26.70
CA ARG A 168 12.09 4.13 -26.51
C ARG A 168 11.97 5.46 -25.77
N ASP A 169 12.82 5.71 -24.78
CA ASP A 169 12.88 6.96 -24.02
C ASP A 169 13.32 8.16 -24.86
N GLN A 170 14.01 7.92 -25.99
CA GLN A 170 14.40 8.93 -26.97
C GLN A 170 13.38 9.10 -28.12
N GLY A 171 12.23 8.42 -28.05
CA GLY A 171 11.14 8.57 -29.01
C GLY A 171 11.04 7.47 -30.07
N TYR A 172 11.87 6.44 -29.97
CA TYR A 172 11.86 5.30 -30.89
C TYR A 172 10.86 4.24 -30.41
N ALA A 173 9.56 4.49 -30.64
CA ALA A 173 8.49 3.67 -30.05
C ALA A 173 8.56 2.18 -30.44
N PHE A 174 9.07 1.87 -31.63
CA PHE A 174 9.20 0.50 -32.15
C PHE A 174 10.56 -0.13 -31.89
N ALA A 175 11.38 0.46 -31.01
CA ALA A 175 12.63 -0.18 -30.66
C ALA A 175 12.36 -1.57 -30.05
N ASP A 176 13.07 -2.58 -30.53
CA ASP A 176 12.93 -3.97 -30.11
C ASP A 176 14.21 -4.77 -30.42
N VAL A 177 14.31 -5.98 -29.86
CA VAL A 177 15.40 -6.91 -30.19
C VAL A 177 15.08 -7.59 -31.52
N ARG A 178 15.84 -7.26 -32.56
CA ARG A 178 15.68 -7.90 -33.88
C ARG A 178 16.14 -9.34 -33.84
N THR A 179 17.35 -9.56 -33.33
CA THR A 179 17.92 -10.90 -33.19
C THR A 179 18.69 -11.03 -31.88
N GLN A 180 18.61 -12.22 -31.29
CA GLN A 180 19.40 -12.60 -30.12
C GLN A 180 20.21 -13.86 -30.46
N THR A 181 21.53 -13.76 -30.36
CA THR A 181 22.44 -14.89 -30.57
C THR A 181 23.04 -15.28 -29.23
N ILE A 182 22.51 -16.34 -28.63
CA ILE A 182 22.95 -16.87 -27.34
C ILE A 182 23.57 -18.25 -27.57
N SER A 183 24.84 -18.42 -27.21
CA SER A 183 25.58 -19.67 -27.41
C SER A 183 26.35 -20.06 -26.15
N ALA A 184 26.11 -21.27 -25.66
CA ALA A 184 26.81 -21.82 -24.50
C ALA A 184 27.92 -22.79 -24.94
N ASP A 185 29.19 -22.44 -24.70
CA ASP A 185 30.33 -23.36 -24.83
C ASP A 185 30.51 -24.12 -23.52
N HIS A 186 30.04 -25.37 -23.51
CA HIS A 186 30.14 -26.27 -22.36
C HIS A 186 31.56 -26.74 -22.06
N ARG A 187 32.51 -26.67 -23.02
CA ARG A 187 33.91 -27.06 -22.80
C ARG A 187 34.64 -26.01 -21.98
N THR A 188 34.32 -24.73 -22.20
CA THR A 188 34.96 -23.62 -21.49
C THR A 188 34.08 -23.00 -20.40
N ALA A 189 32.85 -23.49 -20.23
CA ALA A 189 31.82 -22.88 -19.37
C ALA A 189 31.65 -21.38 -19.67
N ARG A 190 31.46 -21.05 -20.95
CA ARG A 190 31.28 -19.67 -21.40
C ARG A 190 29.95 -19.49 -22.12
N LEU A 191 29.25 -18.39 -21.83
CA LEU A 191 28.06 -17.98 -22.56
C LEU A 191 28.38 -16.75 -23.41
N ASN A 192 28.23 -16.86 -24.72
CA ASN A 192 28.26 -15.71 -25.61
C ASN A 192 26.83 -15.20 -25.80
N ALA A 193 26.63 -13.88 -25.71
CA ALA A 193 25.33 -13.24 -25.86
C ALA A 193 25.45 -11.97 -26.70
N GLU A 194 24.89 -12.00 -27.91
CA GLU A 194 24.88 -10.86 -28.82
C GLU A 194 23.42 -10.45 -29.10
N LEU A 195 23.11 -9.18 -28.85
CA LEU A 195 21.78 -8.59 -29.00
C LEU A 195 21.81 -7.53 -30.11
N ASP A 196 21.11 -7.78 -31.22
CA ASP A 196 20.92 -6.81 -32.29
C ASP A 196 19.62 -6.05 -32.07
N ILE A 197 19.73 -4.73 -31.93
CA ILE A 197 18.60 -3.84 -31.62
C ILE A 197 18.11 -3.18 -32.89
N GLU A 198 16.83 -3.35 -33.19
CA GLU A 198 16.14 -2.55 -34.18
C GLU A 198 15.53 -1.34 -33.51
N THR A 199 15.86 -0.14 -33.99
CA THR A 199 15.41 1.11 -33.37
C THR A 199 14.09 1.60 -33.93
N GLY A 200 13.89 1.47 -35.25
CA GLY A 200 12.78 2.11 -35.96
C GLY A 200 12.95 3.63 -36.08
N PRO A 201 11.89 4.37 -36.47
CA PRO A 201 11.90 5.82 -36.55
C PRO A 201 11.57 6.49 -35.22
N ILE A 202 11.97 7.77 -35.07
CA ILE A 202 11.44 8.64 -34.02
C ILE A 202 9.99 9.02 -34.39
N LEU A 203 9.07 8.88 -33.45
CA LEU A 203 7.64 9.14 -33.68
C LEU A 203 7.10 10.21 -32.74
N ARG A 204 6.00 10.83 -33.14
CA ARG A 204 5.25 11.82 -32.34
C ARG A 204 3.87 11.28 -32.01
N PHE A 205 3.30 11.67 -30.87
CA PHE A 205 1.94 11.25 -30.54
C PHE A 205 0.92 11.84 -31.51
N ALA A 206 0.05 10.99 -32.08
CA ALA A 206 -1.19 11.44 -32.67
C ALA A 206 -2.19 11.87 -31.58
N GLN A 207 -3.40 12.26 -31.98
CA GLN A 207 -4.48 12.50 -31.02
C GLN A 207 -4.90 11.17 -30.38
N LEU A 208 -5.11 11.18 -29.06
CA LEU A 208 -5.58 9.99 -28.34
C LEU A 208 -6.98 9.57 -28.83
N THR A 209 -7.09 8.35 -29.31
CA THR A 209 -8.37 7.70 -29.62
C THR A 209 -8.91 7.01 -28.37
N VAL A 210 -10.23 7.01 -28.20
CA VAL A 210 -10.89 6.46 -27.02
C VAL A 210 -11.85 5.36 -27.46
N SER A 211 -11.85 4.24 -26.75
CA SER A 211 -12.72 3.09 -27.00
C SER A 211 -13.20 2.45 -25.69
N GLY A 212 -14.40 1.88 -25.71
CA GLY A 212 -14.97 1.09 -24.60
C GLY A 212 -15.68 1.87 -23.48
N SER A 213 -15.38 3.15 -23.26
CA SER A 213 -16.16 3.99 -22.35
C SER A 213 -17.40 4.56 -23.03
N GLU A 214 -18.56 4.40 -22.40
CA GLU A 214 -19.84 4.93 -22.89
C GLU A 214 -20.35 6.07 -22.00
N GLY A 215 -20.01 6.06 -20.71
CA GLY A 215 -20.48 7.05 -19.75
C GLY A 215 -19.69 8.35 -19.75
N VAL A 216 -18.35 8.28 -19.82
CA VAL A 216 -17.50 9.47 -19.72
C VAL A 216 -17.31 10.07 -21.12
N ARG A 217 -17.48 11.40 -21.25
CA ARG A 217 -17.32 12.08 -22.55
C ARG A 217 -15.89 11.88 -23.09
N PRO A 218 -15.71 11.53 -24.37
CA PRO A 218 -14.39 11.34 -24.98
C PRO A 218 -13.44 12.53 -24.84
N ASP A 219 -13.95 13.76 -24.94
CA ASP A 219 -13.13 14.96 -24.78
C ASP A 219 -12.55 15.07 -23.37
N ARG A 220 -13.33 14.71 -22.35
CA ARG A 220 -12.88 14.70 -20.95
C ARG A 220 -11.84 13.61 -20.72
N ILE A 221 -12.00 12.44 -21.34
CA ILE A 221 -10.98 11.38 -21.31
C ILE A 221 -9.66 11.88 -21.88
N ARG A 222 -9.69 12.59 -23.02
CA ARG A 222 -8.47 13.17 -23.62
C ARG A 222 -7.84 14.24 -22.74
N GLU A 223 -8.64 15.12 -22.14
CA GLU A 223 -8.16 16.17 -21.24
C GLU A 223 -7.54 15.60 -19.95
N ILE A 224 -8.15 14.56 -19.36
CA ILE A 224 -7.63 13.89 -18.16
C ILE A 224 -6.38 13.09 -18.48
N ALA A 225 -6.37 12.33 -19.57
CA ALA A 225 -5.18 11.60 -20.02
C ALA A 225 -4.03 12.60 -20.25
N GLY A 226 -4.31 13.71 -20.93
CA GLY A 226 -3.34 14.75 -21.19
C GLY A 226 -2.13 14.23 -21.96
N LEU A 227 -2.35 13.31 -22.90
CA LEU A 227 -1.31 12.80 -23.78
C LEU A 227 -0.84 13.97 -24.68
N PRO A 228 0.47 14.29 -24.73
CA PRO A 228 0.96 15.48 -25.42
C PRO A 228 0.99 15.27 -26.93
N THR A 229 -0.14 15.48 -27.60
CA THR A 229 -0.26 15.36 -29.07
C THR A 229 0.78 16.24 -29.79
N GLY A 230 1.45 15.66 -30.79
CA GLY A 230 2.50 16.30 -31.56
C GLY A 230 3.89 16.29 -30.90
N ALA A 231 3.99 15.99 -29.60
CA ALA A 231 5.28 15.80 -28.95
C ALA A 231 5.89 14.43 -29.30
N THR A 232 7.21 14.31 -29.19
CA THR A 232 7.94 13.06 -29.34
C THR A 232 7.39 11.99 -28.39
N TYR A 233 7.28 10.75 -28.89
CA TYR A 233 6.86 9.60 -28.11
C TYR A 233 7.71 9.47 -26.84
N SER A 234 7.08 9.10 -25.74
CA SER A 234 7.76 8.81 -24.49
C SER A 234 6.94 7.78 -23.70
N PRO A 235 7.55 6.65 -23.29
CA PRO A 235 6.90 5.68 -22.40
C PRO A 235 6.40 6.32 -21.10
N ALA A 236 7.15 7.27 -20.55
CA ALA A 236 6.77 8.01 -19.35
C ALA A 236 5.50 8.87 -19.55
N ALA A 237 5.31 9.46 -20.73
CA ALA A 237 4.08 10.19 -21.06
C ALA A 237 2.87 9.25 -21.13
N MET A 238 3.02 8.08 -21.75
CA MET A 238 1.99 7.03 -21.78
C MET A 238 1.62 6.55 -20.37
N LYS A 239 2.64 6.24 -19.54
CA LYS A 239 2.42 5.80 -18.15
C LYS A 239 1.65 6.84 -17.34
N ARG A 240 2.02 8.12 -17.44
CA ARG A 240 1.32 9.23 -16.76
C ARG A 240 -0.12 9.39 -17.23
N ALA A 241 -0.37 9.34 -18.55
CA ALA A 241 -1.72 9.44 -19.09
C ALA A 241 -2.63 8.30 -18.58
N GLY A 242 -2.11 7.07 -18.55
CA GLY A 242 -2.83 5.92 -18.02
C GLY A 242 -3.07 6.03 -16.50
N ALA A 243 -2.08 6.52 -15.75
CA ALA A 243 -2.22 6.74 -14.32
C ALA A 243 -3.29 7.78 -13.98
N ARG A 244 -3.32 8.92 -14.69
CA ARG A 244 -4.36 9.95 -14.50
C ARG A 244 -5.77 9.39 -14.72
N LEU A 245 -5.97 8.63 -15.80
CA LEU A 245 -7.24 7.97 -16.07
C LEU A 245 -7.63 6.99 -14.96
N ARG A 246 -6.70 6.14 -14.48
CA ARG A 246 -6.97 5.20 -13.37
C ARG A 246 -7.31 5.93 -12.08
N ASN A 247 -6.59 7.00 -11.76
CA ASN A 247 -6.75 7.76 -10.51
C ASN A 247 -8.13 8.43 -10.40
N THR A 248 -8.83 8.67 -11.52
CA THR A 248 -10.23 9.15 -11.48
C THR A 248 -11.17 8.16 -10.77
N GLY A 249 -10.83 6.87 -10.79
CA GLY A 249 -11.70 5.78 -10.34
C GLY A 249 -12.97 5.60 -11.17
N ALA A 250 -13.13 6.32 -12.29
CA ALA A 250 -14.27 6.21 -13.20
C ALA A 250 -14.22 4.96 -14.09
N PHE A 251 -13.04 4.33 -14.19
CA PHE A 251 -12.80 3.15 -15.02
C PHE A 251 -12.36 1.97 -14.15
N SER A 252 -12.88 0.78 -14.44
CA SER A 252 -12.46 -0.49 -13.83
C SER A 252 -11.18 -1.04 -14.48
N SER A 253 -10.96 -0.72 -15.75
CA SER A 253 -9.75 -1.06 -16.51
C SER A 253 -9.33 0.10 -17.40
N VAL A 254 -8.03 0.33 -17.49
CA VAL A 254 -7.41 1.36 -18.34
C VAL A 254 -6.19 0.75 -19.01
N THR A 255 -6.26 0.62 -20.33
CA THR A 255 -5.16 0.16 -21.16
C THR A 255 -4.87 1.22 -22.23
N LEU A 256 -3.60 1.60 -22.36
CA LEU A 256 -3.13 2.46 -23.43
C LEU A 256 -2.26 1.61 -24.35
N GLN A 257 -2.64 1.53 -25.62
CA GLN A 257 -1.90 0.81 -26.64
C GLN A 257 -1.59 1.75 -27.78
N HIS A 258 -0.36 1.69 -28.29
CA HIS A 258 -0.02 2.32 -29.55
C HIS A 258 -0.24 1.36 -30.72
N SER A 259 -0.41 1.89 -31.93
CA SER A 259 -0.50 1.09 -33.16
C SER A 259 0.79 0.28 -33.39
N GLU A 260 0.67 -0.82 -34.15
CA GLU A 260 1.82 -1.65 -34.55
C GLU A 260 2.66 -1.03 -35.68
N SER A 261 2.16 0.03 -36.31
CA SER A 261 2.84 0.74 -37.39
C SER A 261 2.68 2.25 -37.25
N ALA A 262 3.67 2.99 -37.78
CA ALA A 262 3.64 4.45 -37.82
C ALA A 262 2.71 4.95 -38.91
N ASN A 263 2.08 6.09 -38.67
CA ASN A 263 1.38 6.84 -39.69
C ASN A 263 2.36 7.43 -40.70
N SER A 264 1.87 7.67 -41.92
CA SER A 264 2.68 8.24 -43.01
C SER A 264 3.25 9.65 -42.71
N ASP A 265 2.70 10.36 -41.73
CA ASP A 265 3.13 11.69 -41.28
C ASP A 265 4.13 11.66 -40.09
N GLY A 266 4.61 10.46 -39.74
CA GLY A 266 5.54 10.24 -38.63
C GLY A 266 4.88 10.35 -37.24
N THR A 267 3.55 10.20 -37.18
CA THR A 267 2.81 10.10 -35.91
C THR A 267 2.53 8.65 -35.52
N LEU A 268 2.25 8.44 -34.24
CA LEU A 268 1.90 7.16 -33.65
C LEU A 268 0.51 7.27 -33.04
N ASP A 269 -0.41 6.45 -33.53
CA ASP A 269 -1.75 6.34 -32.97
C ASP A 269 -1.70 5.68 -31.61
N VAL A 270 -2.40 6.29 -30.65
CA VAL A 270 -2.58 5.72 -29.31
C VAL A 270 -4.07 5.60 -29.06
N THR A 271 -4.49 4.42 -28.62
CA THR A 271 -5.86 4.14 -28.21
C THR A 271 -5.91 3.87 -26.71
N ALA A 272 -6.82 4.56 -26.03
CA ALA A 272 -7.26 4.21 -24.70
C ALA A 272 -8.41 3.21 -24.80
N GLN A 273 -8.15 1.94 -24.45
CA GLN A 273 -9.18 0.95 -24.20
C GLN A 273 -9.60 1.04 -22.73
N LEU A 274 -10.86 1.41 -22.51
CA LEU A 274 -11.41 1.69 -21.20
C LEU A 274 -12.61 0.79 -20.93
N SER A 275 -12.81 0.46 -19.66
CA SER A 275 -14.06 -0.14 -19.18
C SER A 275 -14.59 0.71 -18.02
N ASP A 276 -15.83 1.17 -18.13
CA ASP A 276 -16.43 2.01 -17.11
C ASP A 276 -16.59 1.25 -15.78
N ALA A 277 -16.24 1.90 -14.67
CA ALA A 277 -16.52 1.37 -13.34
C ALA A 277 -18.01 1.54 -13.01
N PRO A 278 -18.58 0.72 -12.09
CA PRO A 278 -19.92 0.94 -11.59
C PRO A 278 -20.11 2.37 -11.08
N LEU A 279 -21.14 3.06 -11.59
CA LEU A 279 -21.40 4.47 -11.30
C LEU A 279 -21.57 4.74 -9.81
N ARG A 280 -22.12 3.78 -9.06
CA ARG A 280 -22.46 3.97 -7.64
C ARG A 280 -21.70 2.98 -6.77
N ARG A 281 -21.17 3.47 -5.66
CA ARG A 281 -20.57 2.64 -4.61
C ARG A 281 -21.12 3.06 -3.27
N PHE A 282 -21.44 2.10 -2.44
CA PHE A 282 -21.83 2.30 -1.05
C PHE A 282 -20.80 1.62 -0.16
N GLY A 283 -20.59 2.15 1.03
CA GLY A 283 -19.80 1.47 2.05
C GLY A 283 -20.22 1.95 3.43
N ALA A 284 -19.97 1.11 4.42
CA ALA A 284 -20.18 1.43 5.81
C ALA A 284 -19.09 0.78 6.66
N GLY A 285 -18.83 1.33 7.82
CA GLY A 285 -17.83 0.84 8.77
C GLY A 285 -18.19 1.23 10.19
N ALA A 286 -17.61 0.51 11.15
CA ALA A 286 -17.74 0.81 12.56
C ALA A 286 -16.41 0.60 13.28
N GLU A 287 -16.15 1.41 14.30
CA GLU A 287 -14.95 1.36 15.14
C GLU A 287 -15.35 1.49 16.61
N VAL A 288 -14.64 0.82 17.51
CA VAL A 288 -14.92 0.89 18.95
C VAL A 288 -13.64 1.21 19.70
N GLU A 289 -13.69 2.27 20.50
CA GLU A 289 -12.62 2.70 21.39
C GLU A 289 -13.20 2.82 22.81
N SER A 290 -12.48 2.32 23.83
CA SER A 290 -13.06 2.12 25.17
C SER A 290 -13.55 3.40 25.88
N ASP A 291 -13.04 4.57 25.52
CA ASP A 291 -13.39 5.87 26.07
C ASP A 291 -14.15 6.77 25.10
N LYS A 292 -13.79 6.73 23.81
CA LYS A 292 -14.52 7.40 22.74
C LYS A 292 -15.90 6.75 22.52
N GLY A 293 -16.03 5.43 22.62
CA GLY A 293 -17.27 4.71 22.35
C GLY A 293 -17.33 4.14 20.93
N LEU A 294 -18.54 3.95 20.41
CA LEU A 294 -18.77 3.42 19.06
C LEU A 294 -18.81 4.56 18.03
N GLN A 295 -18.06 4.37 16.94
CA GLN A 295 -18.13 5.17 15.73
C GLN A 295 -18.80 4.37 14.63
N PHE A 296 -19.72 4.99 13.89
CA PHE A 296 -20.35 4.44 12.70
C PHE A 296 -20.21 5.43 11.54
N GLY A 297 -19.78 4.94 10.39
CA GLY A 297 -19.69 5.74 9.16
C GLY A 297 -20.36 5.03 8.00
N ALA A 298 -21.02 5.78 7.13
CA ALA A 298 -21.52 5.31 5.86
C ALA A 298 -21.22 6.33 4.76
N PHE A 299 -21.02 5.84 3.54
CA PHE A 299 -20.81 6.71 2.39
C PHE A 299 -21.54 6.20 1.15
N TRP A 300 -21.86 7.15 0.28
CA TRP A 300 -22.32 6.91 -1.07
C TRP A 300 -21.47 7.71 -2.05
N THR A 301 -20.98 7.05 -3.07
CA THR A 301 -20.22 7.65 -4.17
C THR A 301 -21.01 7.53 -5.46
N HIS A 302 -21.10 8.63 -6.21
CA HIS A 302 -21.50 8.68 -7.61
C HIS A 302 -20.31 9.11 -8.48
N ARG A 303 -19.84 8.19 -9.32
CA ARG A 303 -18.81 8.44 -10.34
C ARG A 303 -19.45 8.99 -11.59
N ASN A 304 -18.69 9.80 -12.32
CA ASN A 304 -19.07 10.42 -13.57
C ASN A 304 -20.40 11.18 -13.49
N LEU A 305 -20.62 11.95 -12.41
CA LEU A 305 -21.90 12.62 -12.15
C LEU A 305 -22.33 13.54 -13.31
N LEU A 306 -21.39 14.25 -13.92
CA LEU A 306 -21.65 15.22 -14.98
C LEU A 306 -21.05 14.79 -16.32
N GLY A 307 -20.67 13.52 -16.48
CA GLY A 307 -20.09 13.01 -17.74
C GLY A 307 -18.61 13.35 -17.95
N GLY A 308 -17.90 13.90 -16.96
CA GLY A 308 -16.48 14.25 -17.03
C GLY A 308 -15.59 13.51 -16.04
N ALA A 309 -15.97 12.28 -15.68
CA ALA A 309 -15.29 11.43 -14.70
C ALA A 309 -15.26 12.02 -13.27
N GLU A 310 -16.18 12.95 -12.96
CA GLU A 310 -16.25 13.57 -11.64
C GLU A 310 -16.75 12.57 -10.59
N ASN A 311 -16.28 12.73 -9.36
CA ASN A 311 -16.70 11.89 -8.24
C ASN A 311 -17.39 12.77 -7.20
N LEU A 312 -18.68 12.51 -6.98
CA LEU A 312 -19.42 13.05 -5.83
C LEU A 312 -19.51 11.97 -4.76
N ARG A 313 -19.01 12.26 -3.58
CA ARG A 313 -19.10 11.39 -2.42
C ARG A 313 -19.83 12.09 -1.28
N ILE A 314 -20.86 11.45 -0.75
CA ILE A 314 -21.58 11.88 0.44
C ILE A 314 -21.16 10.95 1.58
N ASP A 315 -20.62 11.52 2.65
CA ASP A 315 -20.19 10.80 3.84
C ASP A 315 -21.04 11.25 5.02
N GLY A 316 -21.59 10.30 5.77
CA GLY A 316 -22.24 10.54 7.06
C GLY A 316 -21.53 9.74 8.15
N LYS A 317 -21.21 10.39 9.28
CA LYS A 317 -20.62 9.73 10.43
C LYS A 317 -21.33 10.13 11.71
N ILE A 318 -21.43 9.15 12.61
CA ILE A 318 -21.85 9.33 13.99
C ILE A 318 -20.70 8.80 14.84
N GLU A 319 -20.14 9.64 15.69
CA GLU A 319 -19.02 9.26 16.55
C GLU A 319 -19.43 9.37 18.01
N GLU A 320 -18.65 8.70 18.85
CA GLU A 320 -18.75 8.80 20.31
C GLU A 320 -20.03 8.24 20.95
N VAL A 321 -20.72 7.32 20.25
CA VAL A 321 -21.94 6.68 20.77
C VAL A 321 -21.60 5.82 21.99
N GLY A 322 -22.08 6.23 23.16
CA GLY A 322 -21.78 5.55 24.43
C GLY A 322 -20.39 5.87 24.98
N GLY A 323 -19.74 6.94 24.50
CA GLY A 323 -18.53 7.48 25.09
C GLY A 323 -18.74 7.95 26.52
N ILE A 324 -17.65 8.03 27.29
CA ILE A 324 -17.67 8.37 28.72
C ILE A 324 -17.22 9.79 29.03
N GLN A 325 -16.70 10.53 28.04
CA GLN A 325 -16.11 11.87 28.24
C GLN A 325 -16.88 13.01 27.55
N SER A 326 -17.66 12.72 26.52
CA SER A 326 -18.29 13.67 25.59
C SER A 326 -19.65 13.16 25.10
N GLY A 327 -20.41 14.03 24.42
CA GLY A 327 -21.67 13.69 23.77
C GLY A 327 -21.49 13.03 22.41
N VAL A 328 -22.59 12.89 21.66
CA VAL A 328 -22.57 12.24 20.34
C VAL A 328 -22.25 13.27 19.27
N ASP A 329 -21.22 12.96 18.48
CA ASP A 329 -20.80 13.79 17.36
C ASP A 329 -21.45 13.33 16.06
N PHE A 330 -21.70 14.29 15.17
CA PHE A 330 -22.27 14.04 13.85
C PHE A 330 -21.52 14.82 12.79
N SER A 331 -21.18 14.17 11.68
CA SER A 331 -20.71 14.86 10.48
C SER A 331 -21.44 14.38 9.23
N LEU A 332 -21.78 15.33 8.36
CA LEU A 332 -22.29 15.10 7.02
C LEU A 332 -21.47 15.93 6.04
N SER A 333 -20.83 15.29 5.06
CA SER A 333 -20.07 16.00 4.04
C SER A 333 -20.43 15.56 2.64
N ALA A 334 -20.36 16.50 1.69
CA ALA A 334 -20.45 16.28 0.26
C ALA A 334 -19.14 16.72 -0.39
N ASN A 335 -18.43 15.76 -0.97
CA ASN A 335 -17.11 15.92 -1.58
C ASN A 335 -17.24 15.73 -3.09
N PHE A 336 -17.02 16.79 -3.86
CA PHE A 336 -17.00 16.75 -5.32
C PHE A 336 -15.58 16.93 -5.83
N ARG A 337 -15.07 15.96 -6.58
CA ARG A 337 -13.78 16.03 -7.28
C ARG A 337 -13.99 15.99 -8.77
N ARG A 338 -13.39 16.94 -9.49
CA ARG A 338 -13.37 16.98 -10.97
C ARG A 338 -11.93 16.89 -11.47
N PRO A 339 -11.52 15.75 -12.04
CA PRO A 339 -10.15 15.56 -12.51
C PRO A 339 -9.86 16.36 -13.77
N GLY A 340 -8.60 16.70 -14.02
CA GLY A 340 -8.18 17.37 -15.26
C GLY A 340 -8.86 18.75 -15.46
N THR A 341 -8.74 19.62 -14.47
CA THR A 341 -9.30 20.98 -14.45
C THR A 341 -8.18 22.00 -14.67
N PHE A 342 -8.28 22.79 -15.74
CA PHE A 342 -7.24 23.69 -16.28
C PHE A 342 -5.98 23.00 -16.82
N ALA A 343 -5.53 21.91 -16.20
CA ALA A 343 -4.47 21.05 -16.68
C ALA A 343 -4.76 19.58 -16.33
N PRO A 344 -4.18 18.60 -17.05
CA PRO A 344 -4.44 17.17 -16.83
C PRO A 344 -4.03 16.64 -15.45
N ASP A 345 -3.06 17.29 -14.79
CA ASP A 345 -2.51 16.94 -13.48
C ASP A 345 -3.11 17.76 -12.33
N ILE A 346 -4.14 18.56 -12.60
CA ILE A 346 -4.82 19.41 -11.62
C ILE A 346 -6.27 18.96 -11.47
N ASP A 347 -6.68 18.68 -10.25
CA ASP A 347 -8.04 18.31 -9.88
C ASP A 347 -8.71 19.47 -9.14
N LEU A 348 -9.98 19.74 -9.46
CA LEU A 348 -10.80 20.65 -8.69
C LEU A 348 -11.50 19.88 -7.58
N ILE A 349 -11.46 20.43 -6.36
CA ILE A 349 -12.12 19.88 -5.18
C ILE A 349 -13.11 20.92 -4.67
N ALA A 350 -14.36 20.51 -4.46
CA ALA A 350 -15.36 21.28 -3.74
C ALA A 350 -15.91 20.43 -2.59
N ARG A 351 -15.97 20.99 -1.39
CA ARG A 351 -16.48 20.28 -0.21
C ARG A 351 -17.48 21.15 0.53
N LEU A 352 -18.60 20.55 0.90
CA LEU A 352 -19.52 21.09 1.90
C LEU A 352 -19.50 20.14 3.10
N ALA A 353 -19.44 20.69 4.31
CA ALA A 353 -19.49 19.91 5.54
C ALA A 353 -20.41 20.57 6.57
N LEU A 354 -21.14 19.74 7.30
CA LEU A 354 -21.92 20.09 8.48
C LEU A 354 -21.41 19.19 9.61
N GLU A 355 -20.98 19.78 10.71
CA GLU A 355 -20.42 19.05 11.84
C GLU A 355 -21.04 19.52 13.15
N ARG A 356 -21.21 18.59 14.07
CA ARG A 356 -21.59 18.82 15.46
C ARG A 356 -20.62 18.05 16.32
N ASP A 357 -19.93 18.75 17.20
CA ASP A 357 -18.96 18.21 18.16
C ASP A 357 -19.44 18.57 19.58
N ASP A 358 -19.76 17.56 20.39
CA ASP A 358 -20.15 17.69 21.80
C ASP A 358 -18.99 17.27 22.71
N GLY A 359 -17.83 17.89 22.50
CA GLY A 359 -16.62 17.65 23.26
C GLY A 359 -16.71 17.99 24.75
N VAL A 360 -15.64 17.67 25.47
CA VAL A 360 -15.55 17.73 26.95
C VAL A 360 -15.89 19.11 27.53
N SER A 361 -15.60 20.19 26.80
CA SER A 361 -15.70 21.57 27.30
C SER A 361 -16.70 22.45 26.56
N SER A 362 -17.12 22.06 25.36
CA SER A 362 -17.97 22.88 24.50
C SER A 362 -18.78 22.02 23.56
N LEU A 363 -19.98 22.48 23.25
CA LEU A 363 -20.75 21.97 22.12
C LEU A 363 -20.58 22.94 20.95
N SER A 364 -20.12 22.48 19.80
CA SER A 364 -20.01 23.27 18.58
C SER A 364 -20.89 22.70 17.47
N ASN A 365 -21.41 23.59 16.62
CA ASN A 365 -22.02 23.22 15.35
C ASN A 365 -21.37 24.08 14.27
N SER A 366 -20.84 23.44 13.22
CA SER A 366 -20.14 24.13 12.15
C SER A 366 -20.70 23.80 10.76
N PHE A 367 -20.59 24.78 9.87
CA PHE A 367 -20.77 24.62 8.44
C PHE A 367 -19.51 25.11 7.73
N SER A 368 -18.97 24.29 6.84
CA SER A 368 -17.81 24.65 6.03
C SER A 368 -18.09 24.48 4.54
N ALA A 369 -17.62 25.44 3.74
CA ALA A 369 -17.67 25.43 2.28
C ALA A 369 -16.28 25.70 1.72
N TYR A 370 -15.69 24.68 1.11
CA TYR A 370 -14.33 24.67 0.58
C TYR A 370 -14.34 24.55 -0.94
N LEU A 371 -13.43 25.29 -1.59
CA LEU A 371 -13.09 25.16 -3.00
C LEU A 371 -11.57 25.20 -3.16
N GLY A 372 -10.98 24.25 -3.86
CA GLY A 372 -9.55 24.23 -4.09
C GLY A 372 -9.09 23.41 -5.28
N LEU A 373 -7.79 23.49 -5.55
CA LEU A 373 -7.10 22.83 -6.64
C LEU A 373 -5.99 21.96 -6.04
N GLU A 374 -6.02 20.67 -6.38
CA GLU A 374 -5.00 19.69 -6.02
C GLU A 374 -4.19 19.35 -7.26
N ARG A 375 -2.87 19.30 -7.15
CA ARG A 375 -1.96 18.98 -8.25
C ARG A 375 -1.05 17.83 -7.88
N GLN A 376 -0.95 16.84 -8.76
CA GLN A 376 0.07 15.80 -8.69
C GLN A 376 1.39 16.34 -9.27
N ILE A 377 2.31 16.77 -8.40
CA ILE A 377 3.57 17.43 -8.80
C ILE A 377 4.59 16.39 -9.28
N ALA A 378 4.73 15.29 -8.55
CA ALA A 378 5.53 14.11 -8.90
C ALA A 378 4.74 12.84 -8.57
N ASN A 379 5.29 11.63 -8.71
CA ASN A 379 4.53 10.40 -8.43
C ASN A 379 4.13 10.26 -6.96
N ASP A 380 4.93 10.82 -6.06
CA ASP A 380 4.85 10.77 -4.60
C ASP A 380 4.51 12.13 -3.96
N LEU A 381 4.65 13.24 -4.71
CA LEU A 381 4.44 14.60 -4.23
C LEU A 381 3.14 15.21 -4.76
N THR A 382 2.28 15.65 -3.84
CA THR A 382 1.02 16.38 -4.10
C THR A 382 1.06 17.78 -3.48
N GLY A 383 0.37 18.71 -4.11
CA GLY A 383 0.16 20.06 -3.60
C GLY A 383 -1.29 20.50 -3.76
N GLU A 384 -1.85 21.15 -2.75
CA GLU A 384 -3.22 21.65 -2.75
C GLU A 384 -3.24 23.12 -2.31
N LEU A 385 -4.05 23.93 -2.99
CA LEU A 385 -4.38 25.30 -2.58
C LEU A 385 -5.88 25.47 -2.61
N GLY A 386 -6.45 26.08 -1.57
CA GLY A 386 -7.88 26.26 -1.46
C GLY A 386 -8.31 27.53 -0.75
N ILE A 387 -9.62 27.75 -0.78
CA ILE A 387 -10.34 28.76 -0.03
C ILE A 387 -11.45 28.04 0.72
N ASP A 388 -11.60 28.35 2.00
CA ASP A 388 -12.56 27.71 2.89
C ASP A 388 -13.30 28.75 3.71
N PHE A 389 -14.62 28.69 3.69
CA PHE A 389 -15.48 29.54 4.49
C PHE A 389 -16.18 28.69 5.55
N MET A 390 -15.99 29.07 6.82
CA MET A 390 -16.50 28.35 7.98
C MET A 390 -17.37 29.27 8.84
N LEU A 391 -18.50 28.73 9.27
CA LEU A 391 -19.36 29.27 10.32
C LEU A 391 -19.37 28.27 11.47
N GLU A 392 -19.15 28.73 12.71
CA GLU A 392 -19.21 27.89 13.90
C GLU A 392 -20.00 28.63 15.00
N GLU A 393 -20.95 27.94 15.61
CA GLU A 393 -21.58 28.37 16.86
C GLU A 393 -21.14 27.45 17.98
N ARG A 394 -20.61 28.02 19.08
CA ARG A 394 -20.01 27.27 20.18
C ARG A 394 -20.61 27.66 21.52
N ASP A 395 -21.13 26.67 22.25
CA ASP A 395 -21.67 26.81 23.61
C ASP A 395 -20.63 26.33 24.66
N LEU A 396 -20.11 27.26 25.47
CA LEU A 396 -18.99 27.06 26.43
C LEU A 396 -19.39 26.70 27.87
N ARG A 397 -20.69 26.62 28.18
CA ARG A 397 -21.26 26.18 29.49
C ARG A 397 -20.57 26.80 30.75
N PRO A 398 -20.80 28.10 31.10
CA PRO A 398 -21.70 29.06 30.46
C PRO A 398 -21.00 29.97 29.45
N GLY A 399 -21.76 30.46 28.47
CA GLY A 399 -21.28 31.35 27.42
C GLY A 399 -21.52 30.78 26.03
N ARG A 400 -21.50 31.66 25.03
CA ARG A 400 -21.65 31.33 23.62
C ARG A 400 -20.77 32.24 22.78
N ASP A 401 -20.05 31.64 21.85
CA ASP A 401 -19.29 32.35 20.81
C ASP A 401 -19.87 32.01 19.43
N ALA A 402 -19.70 32.94 18.49
CA ALA A 402 -19.94 32.67 17.08
C ALA A 402 -18.72 33.07 16.26
N PHE A 403 -18.24 32.16 15.43
CA PHE A 403 -17.10 32.37 14.56
C PHE A 403 -17.55 32.39 13.10
N ARG A 404 -17.00 33.36 12.36
CA ARG A 404 -17.02 33.35 10.90
C ARG A 404 -15.61 33.48 10.41
N VAL A 405 -15.16 32.51 9.63
CA VAL A 405 -13.76 32.42 9.22
C VAL A 405 -13.67 32.21 7.73
N LEU A 406 -12.82 33.02 7.08
CA LEU A 406 -12.36 32.79 5.72
C LEU A 406 -10.90 32.35 5.80
N SER A 407 -10.57 31.16 5.31
CA SER A 407 -9.22 30.61 5.36
C SER A 407 -8.71 30.18 3.98
N PHE A 408 -7.38 30.11 3.87
CA PHE A 408 -6.66 29.84 2.62
C PHE A 408 -5.75 28.62 2.79
N PRO A 409 -6.30 27.42 2.96
CA PRO A 409 -5.51 26.22 3.20
C PRO A 409 -4.56 25.92 2.03
N SER A 410 -3.32 25.57 2.38
CA SER A 410 -2.27 25.11 1.49
C SER A 410 -1.73 23.80 2.06
N VAL A 411 -1.73 22.73 1.28
CA VAL A 411 -1.28 21.40 1.72
C VAL A 411 -0.19 20.92 0.78
N ILE A 412 0.90 20.39 1.35
CA ILE A 412 1.90 19.62 0.60
C ILE A 412 1.96 18.23 1.21
N GLY A 413 1.89 17.21 0.37
CA GLY A 413 1.94 15.79 0.76
C GLY A 413 3.04 15.06 0.01
N LEU A 414 3.85 14.27 0.72
CA LEU A 414 4.82 13.34 0.17
C LEU A 414 4.46 11.93 0.67
N ASP A 415 4.21 10.98 -0.22
CA ASP A 415 3.93 9.59 0.12
C ASP A 415 4.84 8.64 -0.66
N THR A 416 5.81 8.06 0.05
CA THR A 416 6.83 7.14 -0.48
C THR A 416 6.69 5.74 0.12
N ARG A 417 5.57 5.47 0.80
CA ARG A 417 5.30 4.17 1.42
C ARG A 417 5.19 3.08 0.37
N ASP A 418 5.71 1.91 0.70
CA ASP A 418 5.62 0.70 -0.11
C ASP A 418 4.19 0.16 -0.20
N ASP A 419 3.44 0.21 0.90
CA ASP A 419 2.03 -0.17 0.98
C ASP A 419 1.21 0.89 1.74
N LEU A 420 0.02 1.22 1.22
CA LEU A 420 -0.83 2.28 1.79
C LEU A 420 -1.52 1.86 3.10
N LEU A 421 -1.76 0.57 3.30
CA LEU A 421 -2.54 -0.02 4.39
C LEU A 421 -1.67 -0.72 5.44
N ASN A 422 -0.53 -1.29 5.03
CA ASN A 422 0.42 -1.96 5.91
C ASN A 422 1.88 -1.65 5.51
N PRO A 423 2.33 -0.40 5.66
CA PRO A 423 3.68 -0.01 5.25
C PRO A 423 4.76 -0.71 6.07
N ALA A 424 5.77 -1.25 5.39
CA ALA A 424 6.99 -1.81 5.99
C ALA A 424 8.19 -0.88 5.80
N ASP A 425 8.23 -0.14 4.69
CA ASP A 425 9.27 0.84 4.38
C ASP A 425 8.68 2.13 3.75
N GLY A 426 9.44 3.22 3.87
CA GLY A 426 9.10 4.52 3.27
C GLY A 426 8.51 5.49 4.27
N ALA A 427 7.94 6.60 3.77
CA ALA A 427 7.48 7.70 4.61
C ALA A 427 6.25 8.40 4.05
N LEU A 428 5.44 8.96 4.95
CA LEU A 428 4.36 9.90 4.64
C LEU A 428 4.64 11.22 5.36
N ALA A 429 4.71 12.32 4.63
CA ALA A 429 4.84 13.66 5.20
C ALA A 429 3.71 14.55 4.69
N ARG A 430 3.01 15.24 5.58
CA ARG A 430 1.97 16.20 5.25
C ARG A 430 2.21 17.49 6.00
N LEU A 431 2.27 18.60 5.28
CA LEU A 431 2.33 19.96 5.83
C LEU A 431 1.08 20.72 5.40
N GLU A 432 0.35 21.28 6.35
CA GLU A 432 -0.78 22.18 6.14
C GLU A 432 -0.46 23.56 6.71
N LEU A 433 -0.61 24.58 5.88
CA LEU A 433 -0.58 25.99 6.28
C LEU A 433 -1.95 26.59 5.96
N ARG A 434 -2.58 27.20 6.96
CA ARG A 434 -3.92 27.78 6.84
C ARG A 434 -3.94 29.17 7.45
N PRO A 435 -3.57 30.22 6.69
CA PRO A 435 -3.90 31.58 7.03
C PRO A 435 -5.41 31.74 7.09
N TYR A 436 -5.91 32.48 8.09
CA TYR A 436 -7.34 32.72 8.25
C TYR A 436 -7.63 34.14 8.71
N LEU A 437 -8.76 34.65 8.24
CA LEU A 437 -9.34 35.93 8.60
C LEU A 437 -10.62 35.66 9.38
N GLY A 438 -10.66 36.12 10.63
CA GLY A 438 -11.81 35.98 11.50
C GLY A 438 -12.74 37.18 11.43
N GLY A 439 -14.03 36.93 11.63
CA GLY A 439 -15.06 37.91 11.96
C GLY A 439 -16.01 37.37 13.03
N LEU A 440 -16.90 38.24 13.52
CA LEU A 440 -17.63 38.02 14.78
C LEU A 440 -16.62 37.92 15.94
N ASP A 441 -16.67 36.84 16.72
CA ASP A 441 -15.76 36.61 17.84
C ASP A 441 -14.40 36.04 17.39
N ALA A 442 -14.24 35.72 16.10
CA ALA A 442 -13.01 35.13 15.55
C ALA A 442 -11.93 36.18 15.33
N GLY A 443 -10.73 35.91 15.84
CA GLY A 443 -9.50 36.59 15.47
C GLY A 443 -8.94 36.08 14.14
N SER A 444 -7.92 36.77 13.64
CA SER A 444 -7.20 36.37 12.42
C SER A 444 -5.84 35.80 12.77
N GLY A 445 -5.32 34.89 11.94
CA GLY A 445 -4.08 34.20 12.26
C GLY A 445 -3.60 33.21 11.20
N LEU A 446 -2.74 32.31 11.64
CA LEU A 446 -2.20 31.20 10.86
C LEU A 446 -2.25 29.93 11.71
N ARG A 447 -2.91 28.90 11.20
CA ARG A 447 -2.77 27.54 11.69
C ARG A 447 -1.75 26.80 10.83
N ALA A 448 -0.72 26.27 11.45
CA ALA A 448 0.27 25.40 10.81
C ALA A 448 0.20 24.01 11.45
N PHE A 449 0.20 22.97 10.64
CA PHE A 449 0.18 21.58 11.10
C PHE A 449 1.06 20.69 10.23
N ALA A 450 1.89 19.86 10.84
CA ALA A 450 2.69 18.85 10.15
C ALA A 450 2.45 17.47 10.76
N ASP A 451 2.33 16.44 9.91
CA ASP A 451 2.23 15.01 10.29
C ASP A 451 3.27 14.24 9.45
N LEU A 452 4.27 13.70 10.14
CA LEU A 452 5.39 12.98 9.54
C LEU A 452 5.36 11.54 10.06
N ARG A 453 5.38 10.58 9.16
CA ARG A 453 5.38 9.14 9.45
C ARG A 453 6.50 8.48 8.69
N GLY A 454 7.25 7.60 9.34
CA GLY A 454 8.33 6.84 8.74
C GLY A 454 8.26 5.38 9.15
N TYR A 455 8.58 4.49 8.23
CA TYR A 455 8.56 3.04 8.39
C TYR A 455 9.88 2.50 7.87
N HIS A 456 10.44 1.54 8.60
CA HIS A 456 11.66 0.88 8.17
C HIS A 456 11.69 -0.59 8.62
N ALA A 457 11.82 -1.51 7.66
CA ALA A 457 12.02 -2.92 7.93
C ALA A 457 13.50 -3.19 8.25
N ILE A 458 13.78 -3.62 9.48
CA ILE A 458 15.15 -3.99 9.91
C ILE A 458 15.44 -5.45 9.55
N SER A 459 14.41 -6.28 9.50
CA SER A 459 14.44 -7.65 9.02
C SER A 459 13.14 -7.97 8.29
N SER A 460 13.04 -9.18 7.72
CA SER A 460 11.81 -9.64 7.04
C SER A 460 10.57 -9.72 7.94
N ASN A 461 10.73 -9.58 9.25
CA ASN A 461 9.66 -9.72 10.23
C ASN A 461 9.68 -8.64 11.32
N ILE A 462 10.59 -7.66 11.26
CA ILE A 462 10.67 -6.57 12.24
C ILE A 462 10.63 -5.24 11.51
N ILE A 463 9.60 -4.46 11.82
CA ILE A 463 9.38 -3.12 11.27
C ILE A 463 9.38 -2.13 12.43
N LEU A 464 10.18 -1.07 12.30
CA LEU A 464 10.07 0.10 13.16
C LEU A 464 9.23 1.16 12.46
N ALA A 465 8.28 1.74 13.18
CA ALA A 465 7.48 2.86 12.71
C ALA A 465 7.59 4.04 13.68
N GLY A 466 7.61 5.24 13.14
CA GLY A 466 7.62 6.48 13.91
C GLY A 466 6.65 7.49 13.35
N ARG A 467 6.01 8.27 14.22
CA ARG A 467 5.18 9.42 13.86
C ARG A 467 5.56 10.63 14.68
N LEU A 468 5.64 11.79 14.01
CA LEU A 468 5.82 13.09 14.63
C LEU A 468 4.74 14.04 14.13
N GLN A 469 4.11 14.76 15.04
CA GLN A 469 3.12 15.78 14.72
C GLN A 469 3.49 17.11 15.38
N PHE A 470 3.28 18.19 14.64
CA PHE A 470 3.56 19.55 15.08
C PHE A 470 2.35 20.44 14.76
N GLY A 471 1.89 21.23 15.72
CA GLY A 471 0.78 22.16 15.54
C GLY A 471 1.10 23.53 16.13
N SER A 472 0.70 24.59 15.43
CA SER A 472 0.84 25.98 15.88
C SER A 472 -0.33 26.84 15.39
N VAL A 473 -0.87 27.68 16.27
CA VAL A 473 -1.85 28.72 15.97
C VAL A 473 -1.27 30.09 16.37
N ALA A 474 -0.86 30.88 15.39
CA ALA A 474 -0.33 32.22 15.58
C ALA A 474 -1.39 33.30 15.24
N GLY A 475 -1.30 34.48 15.87
CA GLY A 475 -2.16 35.64 15.56
C GLY A 475 -3.36 35.83 16.47
N SER A 476 -4.21 34.82 16.68
CA SER A 476 -5.38 34.91 17.56
C SER A 476 -5.13 34.32 18.96
N SER A 477 -5.88 34.79 19.95
CA SER A 477 -5.94 34.17 21.29
C SER A 477 -6.81 32.91 21.26
N ILE A 478 -6.70 32.05 22.28
CA ILE A 478 -7.49 30.82 22.38
C ILE A 478 -9.00 31.12 22.29
N SER A 479 -9.49 32.11 23.05
CA SER A 479 -10.91 32.46 23.06
C SER A 479 -11.43 32.97 21.71
N ALA A 480 -10.56 33.63 20.93
CA ALA A 480 -10.90 34.14 19.61
C ALA A 480 -10.52 33.16 18.47
N THR A 481 -10.26 31.90 18.78
CA THR A 481 -9.92 30.86 17.80
C THR A 481 -11.05 29.83 17.73
N PRO A 482 -11.52 29.46 16.51
CA PRO A 482 -12.43 28.33 16.30
C PRO A 482 -11.93 27.06 16.98
N SER A 483 -12.83 26.23 17.49
CA SER A 483 -12.43 25.01 18.21
C SER A 483 -11.61 24.07 17.33
N ASP A 484 -12.01 23.92 16.06
CA ASP A 484 -11.35 23.05 15.07
C ASP A 484 -9.88 23.42 14.80
N TYR A 485 -9.48 24.65 15.15
CA TYR A 485 -8.13 25.13 14.89
C TYR A 485 -7.19 24.89 16.07
N LEU A 486 -7.75 24.77 17.28
CA LEU A 486 -7.01 24.47 18.50
C LEU A 486 -6.65 22.98 18.57
N PHE A 487 -5.66 22.65 19.39
CA PHE A 487 -5.14 21.29 19.47
C PHE A 487 -5.45 20.64 20.82
N LEU A 488 -5.88 19.38 20.76
CA LEU A 488 -6.09 18.49 21.91
C LEU A 488 -5.25 17.22 21.71
N SER A 489 -4.98 16.51 22.81
CA SER A 489 -4.23 15.24 22.78
C SER A 489 -4.81 14.22 23.75
N GLY A 490 -4.60 12.94 23.45
CA GLY A 490 -5.19 11.77 24.11
C GLY A 490 -6.02 10.94 23.14
N GLY A 491 -6.08 9.62 23.36
CA GLY A 491 -6.77 8.67 22.48
C GLY A 491 -5.91 8.14 21.32
N SER A 492 -6.52 7.29 20.49
CA SER A 492 -5.84 6.52 19.43
C SER A 492 -5.08 7.36 18.38
N GLY A 493 -5.50 8.60 18.16
CA GLY A 493 -4.91 9.49 17.16
C GLY A 493 -3.63 10.20 17.56
N THR A 494 -3.31 10.26 18.87
CA THR A 494 -2.13 10.99 19.40
C THR A 494 -1.38 10.19 20.48
N VAL A 495 -1.95 10.01 21.67
CA VAL A 495 -1.30 9.33 22.81
C VAL A 495 -2.21 8.24 23.35
N ARG A 496 -1.95 6.99 22.96
CA ARG A 496 -2.69 5.82 23.45
C ARG A 496 -2.39 5.56 24.92
N GLY A 497 -3.39 5.05 25.64
CA GLY A 497 -3.36 4.86 27.10
C GLY A 497 -3.79 6.10 27.89
N GLN A 498 -3.85 7.28 27.25
CA GLN A 498 -4.43 8.49 27.81
C GLN A 498 -5.87 8.66 27.33
N PRO A 499 -6.79 9.20 28.17
CA PRO A 499 -8.17 9.38 27.76
C PRO A 499 -8.30 10.33 26.55
N TYR A 500 -9.27 10.06 25.68
CA TYR A 500 -9.54 10.83 24.47
C TYR A 500 -9.61 12.35 24.73
N GLN A 501 -8.81 13.12 23.98
CA GLN A 501 -8.74 14.59 24.04
C GLN A 501 -8.59 15.21 25.45
N ASN A 502 -8.07 14.46 26.42
CA ASN A 502 -8.01 14.89 27.82
C ASN A 502 -6.79 15.79 28.14
N LEU A 503 -5.85 15.96 27.22
CA LEU A 503 -4.78 16.95 27.33
C LEU A 503 -5.10 18.17 26.48
N GLY A 504 -5.21 19.30 27.16
CA GLY A 504 -5.49 20.61 26.60
C GLY A 504 -4.89 21.71 27.47
N THR A 505 -5.43 22.91 27.36
CA THR A 505 -5.10 24.05 28.22
C THR A 505 -6.37 24.64 28.83
N SER A 506 -6.27 25.78 29.49
CA SER A 506 -7.43 26.50 30.01
C SER A 506 -7.41 27.94 29.53
N ALA A 507 -8.57 28.44 29.09
CA ALA A 507 -8.80 29.83 28.77
C ALA A 507 -10.03 30.32 29.52
N SER A 508 -9.92 31.49 30.17
CA SER A 508 -11.03 32.08 30.94
C SER A 508 -11.64 31.15 32.01
N GLY A 509 -10.85 30.21 32.55
CA GLY A 509 -11.28 29.28 33.59
C GLY A 509 -11.93 27.98 33.09
N SER A 510 -12.08 27.80 31.78
CA SER A 510 -12.61 26.57 31.16
C SER A 510 -11.52 25.79 30.43
N PHE A 511 -11.61 24.45 30.46
CA PHE A 511 -10.76 23.57 29.64
C PHE A 511 -11.00 23.82 28.15
N THR A 512 -9.96 23.74 27.34
CA THR A 512 -10.03 23.98 25.88
C THR A 512 -8.76 23.46 25.20
N GLY A 513 -8.71 23.50 23.87
CA GLY A 513 -7.50 23.17 23.11
C GLY A 513 -6.42 24.25 23.20
N GLY A 514 -5.18 23.84 22.96
CA GLY A 514 -4.01 24.73 22.96
C GLY A 514 -3.67 25.30 21.59
N ARG A 515 -2.77 26.30 21.59
CA ARG A 515 -2.23 26.94 20.39
C ARG A 515 -0.93 26.33 19.90
N SER A 516 -0.28 25.49 20.70
CA SER A 516 0.85 24.66 20.26
C SER A 516 0.60 23.20 20.62
N PHE A 517 1.09 22.32 19.75
CA PHE A 517 0.94 20.88 19.88
C PHE A 517 2.18 20.16 19.37
N LEU A 518 2.61 19.15 20.13
CA LEU A 518 3.59 18.18 19.69
C LEU A 518 3.09 16.79 20.05
N ALA A 519 3.21 15.83 19.14
CA ALA A 519 3.06 14.42 19.47
C ALA A 519 4.14 13.59 18.80
N ALA A 520 4.60 12.56 19.49
CA ALA A 520 5.55 11.58 19.01
C ALA A 520 5.05 10.18 19.35
N SER A 521 5.09 9.27 18.39
CA SER A 521 4.77 7.86 18.58
C SER A 521 5.86 7.00 17.97
N LEU A 522 6.28 5.97 18.71
CA LEU A 522 7.22 4.95 18.26
C LEU A 522 6.56 3.59 18.37
N GLU A 523 6.63 2.79 17.32
CA GLU A 523 6.16 1.41 17.28
C GLU A 523 7.25 0.46 16.82
N ALA A 524 7.32 -0.71 17.46
CA ALA A 524 8.04 -1.88 16.97
C ALA A 524 7.01 -2.96 16.65
N ARG A 525 7.00 -3.42 15.40
CA ARG A 525 6.09 -4.45 14.88
C ARG A 525 6.91 -5.72 14.61
N LEU A 526 6.43 -6.85 15.10
CA LEU A 526 7.05 -8.16 14.97
C LEU A 526 6.04 -9.11 14.35
N ASP A 527 6.29 -9.49 13.10
CA ASP A 527 5.49 -10.49 12.40
C ASP A 527 5.87 -11.88 12.92
N VAL A 528 4.95 -12.50 13.65
CA VAL A 528 5.13 -13.82 14.28
C VAL A 528 4.71 -14.94 13.33
N THR A 529 3.69 -14.67 12.52
CA THR A 529 3.22 -15.52 11.41
C THR A 529 2.82 -14.62 10.23
N ASP A 530 2.54 -15.21 9.07
CA ASP A 530 2.06 -14.47 7.89
C ASP A 530 0.73 -13.72 8.09
N SER A 531 0.02 -14.01 9.19
CA SER A 531 -1.28 -13.39 9.50
C SER A 531 -1.32 -12.70 10.87
N ILE A 532 -0.28 -12.82 11.70
CA ILE A 532 -0.27 -12.28 13.07
C ILE A 532 0.99 -11.46 13.30
N SER A 533 0.79 -10.19 13.66
CA SER A 533 1.86 -9.28 14.09
C SER A 533 1.63 -8.82 15.52
N LEU A 534 2.71 -8.74 16.31
CA LEU A 534 2.72 -8.15 17.64
C LEU A 534 3.32 -6.76 17.59
N VAL A 535 2.77 -5.83 18.36
CA VAL A 535 3.19 -4.42 18.36
C VAL A 535 3.53 -4.00 19.78
N GLY A 536 4.65 -3.32 19.96
CA GLY A 536 4.95 -2.54 21.16
C GLY A 536 5.03 -1.06 20.80
N PHE A 537 4.47 -0.19 21.64
CA PHE A 537 4.45 1.25 21.34
C PHE A 537 4.71 2.13 22.56
N TYR A 538 5.21 3.33 22.28
CA TYR A 538 5.36 4.43 23.23
C TYR A 538 4.96 5.75 22.57
N ASP A 539 4.05 6.47 23.20
CA ASP A 539 3.48 7.72 22.70
C ASP A 539 3.71 8.84 23.72
N GLN A 540 3.99 10.05 23.22
CA GLN A 540 4.19 11.26 24.00
C GLN A 540 3.46 12.42 23.33
N GLY A 541 2.77 13.23 24.13
CA GLY A 541 2.06 14.42 23.67
C GLY A 541 2.36 15.63 24.54
N PHE A 542 2.26 16.81 23.93
CA PHE A 542 2.36 18.11 24.57
C PHE A 542 1.32 19.08 23.96
N VAL A 543 0.66 19.86 24.81
CA VAL A 543 -0.25 20.93 24.40
C VAL A 543 0.03 22.18 25.23
N GLY A 544 0.13 23.34 24.57
CA GLY A 544 0.48 24.62 25.21
C GLY A 544 -0.46 25.77 24.85
N PRO A 545 -0.60 26.77 25.74
CA PRO A 545 -1.45 27.95 25.50
C PRO A 545 -0.84 28.95 24.51
N ASP A 546 0.49 28.92 24.34
CA ASP A 546 1.22 29.78 23.41
C ASP A 546 1.30 29.17 22.01
N SER A 547 1.56 30.00 21.00
CA SER A 547 1.72 29.54 19.60
C SER A 547 2.95 28.66 19.38
N MET A 548 3.89 28.69 20.32
CA MET A 548 5.08 27.82 20.33
C MET A 548 5.14 27.08 21.66
N PRO A 549 5.71 25.86 21.70
CA PRO A 549 5.91 25.13 22.94
C PRO A 549 6.66 25.96 23.98
N SER A 550 6.08 26.07 25.18
CA SER A 550 6.62 26.83 26.31
C SER A 550 6.47 26.04 27.60
N ALA A 551 7.13 26.49 28.68
CA ALA A 551 7.01 25.88 30.00
C ALA A 551 5.60 25.98 30.61
N ALA A 552 4.70 26.78 30.02
CA ALA A 552 3.30 26.90 30.43
C ALA A 552 2.40 25.79 29.87
N GLY A 553 2.90 24.96 28.95
CA GLY A 553 2.18 23.81 28.43
C GLY A 553 2.29 22.58 29.31
N SER A 554 1.48 21.59 29.00
CA SER A 554 1.39 20.31 29.71
C SER A 554 1.72 19.17 28.76
N SER A 555 2.28 18.10 29.30
CA SER A 555 2.60 16.88 28.56
C SER A 555 1.99 15.66 29.20
N HIS A 556 1.79 14.62 28.41
CA HIS A 556 1.43 13.28 28.88
C HIS A 556 2.02 12.21 27.97
N SER A 557 2.11 10.99 28.46
CA SER A 557 2.61 9.86 27.69
C SER A 557 1.88 8.58 28.01
N GLY A 558 1.96 7.63 27.10
CA GLY A 558 1.40 6.31 27.25
C GLY A 558 2.23 5.29 26.51
N TYR A 559 2.06 4.03 26.89
CA TYR A 559 2.74 2.90 26.28
C TYR A 559 1.83 1.70 26.27
N GLY A 560 2.15 0.72 25.44
CA GLY A 560 1.31 -0.45 25.39
C GLY A 560 1.78 -1.52 24.44
N LEU A 561 0.92 -2.51 24.32
CA LEU A 561 1.10 -3.65 23.44
C LEU A 561 -0.13 -3.80 22.56
N GLY A 562 0.08 -4.33 21.37
CA GLY A 562 -0.98 -4.59 20.41
C GLY A 562 -0.77 -5.90 19.67
N ALA A 563 -1.84 -6.37 19.06
CA ALA A 563 -1.83 -7.46 18.11
C ALA A 563 -2.51 -6.99 16.81
N ARG A 564 -2.06 -7.53 15.68
CA ARG A 564 -2.66 -7.32 14.36
C ARG A 564 -3.00 -8.67 13.76
N TYR A 565 -4.19 -8.78 13.20
CA TYR A 565 -4.52 -9.84 12.25
C TYR A 565 -4.45 -9.28 10.84
N LEU A 566 -3.44 -9.70 10.07
CA LEU A 566 -3.18 -9.19 8.73
C LEU A 566 -4.21 -9.78 7.75
N THR A 567 -4.96 -8.90 7.08
CA THR A 567 -5.96 -9.30 6.08
C THR A 567 -5.70 -8.62 4.75
N ALA A 568 -6.32 -9.12 3.68
CA ALA A 568 -6.21 -8.54 2.34
C ALA A 568 -6.77 -7.10 2.22
N ILE A 569 -7.59 -6.66 3.17
CA ILE A 569 -8.17 -5.31 3.21
C ILE A 569 -7.49 -4.38 4.23
N GLY A 570 -6.37 -4.83 4.80
CA GLY A 570 -5.61 -4.14 5.84
C GLY A 570 -5.62 -4.88 7.18
N PRO A 571 -4.73 -4.52 8.13
CA PRO A 571 -4.66 -5.17 9.44
C PRO A 571 -5.91 -4.90 10.30
N ILE A 572 -6.43 -5.91 11.00
CA ILE A 572 -7.37 -5.70 12.12
C ILE A 572 -6.54 -5.53 13.38
N ARG A 573 -6.74 -4.43 14.10
CA ARG A 573 -5.91 -3.99 15.21
C ARG A 573 -6.61 -4.12 16.54
N LEU A 574 -5.91 -4.68 17.53
CA LEU A 574 -6.23 -4.60 18.94
C LEU A 574 -5.03 -4.00 19.68
N ASP A 575 -5.18 -2.81 20.26
CA ASP A 575 -4.16 -2.18 21.12
C ASP A 575 -4.66 -2.08 22.57
N VAL A 576 -3.77 -2.30 23.53
CA VAL A 576 -4.00 -2.03 24.95
C VAL A 576 -2.94 -1.03 25.42
N GLY A 577 -3.39 0.19 25.72
CA GLY A 577 -2.54 1.29 26.19
C GLY A 577 -2.70 1.54 27.69
N LEU A 578 -1.61 1.93 28.34
CA LEU A 578 -1.54 2.36 29.73
C LEU A 578 -0.91 3.76 29.78
N PRO A 579 -1.33 4.63 30.72
CA PRO A 579 -0.63 5.90 30.92
C PRO A 579 0.78 5.65 31.48
N ALA A 580 1.79 6.27 30.87
CA ALA A 580 3.13 6.34 31.45
C ALA A 580 3.23 7.47 32.51
N GLN A 581 2.35 8.46 32.40
CA GLN A 581 2.20 9.57 33.33
C GLN A 581 0.72 9.74 33.71
N GLY A 582 0.42 9.86 35.00
CA GLY A 582 -0.96 9.93 35.51
C GLY A 582 -1.49 8.59 36.04
N ALA A 583 -2.76 8.58 36.47
CA ALA A 583 -3.37 7.43 37.17
C ALA A 583 -4.70 6.97 36.53
N THR A 584 -4.75 6.92 35.20
CA THR A 584 -5.91 6.38 34.47
C THR A 584 -5.79 4.86 34.26
N GLY A 585 -6.92 4.17 34.15
CA GLY A 585 -6.95 2.74 33.84
C GLY A 585 -6.52 2.42 32.39
N PRO A 586 -6.33 1.13 32.05
CA PRO A 586 -5.99 0.70 30.70
C PRO A 586 -7.07 1.11 29.69
N LYS A 587 -6.64 1.40 28.47
CA LYS A 587 -7.49 1.75 27.33
C LYS A 587 -7.34 0.68 26.25
N VAL A 588 -8.46 0.33 25.63
CA VAL A 588 -8.52 -0.68 24.56
C VAL A 588 -9.01 -0.03 23.28
N TYR A 589 -8.31 -0.33 22.19
CA TYR A 589 -8.59 0.20 20.86
C TYR A 589 -8.77 -0.97 19.89
N LEU A 590 -9.89 -1.00 19.18
CA LEU A 590 -10.19 -2.03 18.17
C LEU A 590 -10.62 -1.36 16.85
N GLY A 591 -9.87 -1.58 15.77
CA GLY A 591 -10.13 -0.95 14.48
C GLY A 591 -9.48 -1.66 13.29
N ILE A 592 -9.61 -1.07 12.10
CA ILE A 592 -9.00 -1.55 10.85
C ILE A 592 -7.91 -0.57 10.43
N GLY A 593 -6.79 -1.10 9.94
CA GLY A 593 -5.59 -0.37 9.59
C GLY A 593 -4.53 -0.36 10.70
N GLN A 594 -3.37 0.17 10.36
CA GLN A 594 -2.35 0.51 11.36
C GLN A 594 -2.76 1.74 12.16
N ALA A 595 -2.08 1.99 13.29
CA ALA A 595 -2.36 3.18 14.12
C ALA A 595 -2.08 4.50 13.39
N PHE A 596 -1.09 4.47 12.50
CA PHE A 596 -0.74 5.57 11.62
C PHE A 596 0.00 5.06 10.39
#